data_AF-A0A4U3ABM4-F1
#
_entry.id   AF-A0A4U3ABM4-F1
#
_cell.length_a   1.000
_cell.length_b   1.000
_cell.length_c   1.000
_cell.angle_alpha   90.00
_cell.angle_beta   90.00
_cell.angle_gamma   90.00
#
_symmetry.space_group_name_H-M   'P 1'
#
loop_
_entity.id
_entity.type
_entity.pdbx_description
1 polymer ?
#
loop_
_entity_poly.entity_id
_entity_poly.type
_entity_poly.pdbx_seq_one_letter_code
_entity_poly.pdbx_strand_id
1 'polypeptide(L)'
;MNIAEAKRDLAQRTKKGFPVIIAGILFWVVASITGVLLSEKQVVWVYLIGMGCVFPCGLMIAAILKIDMFAKGNPLGTLAGVIGGINVLN
;
A
#
# COMPACT_ATOMS: atom_id res chain seq x y z
N MET A 1 -11.35 -22.51 8.44
CA MET A 1 -10.61 -22.26 7.19
C MET A 1 -9.22 -22.86 7.33
N ASN A 2 -8.82 -23.73 6.41
CA ASN A 2 -7.44 -24.25 6.39
C ASN A 2 -6.47 -23.20 5.80
N ILE A 3 -5.16 -23.44 5.87
CA ILE A 3 -4.14 -22.46 5.43
C ILE A 3 -4.27 -22.15 3.93
N ALA A 4 -4.52 -23.17 3.09
CA ALA A 4 -4.62 -22.99 1.65
C ALA A 4 -5.83 -22.12 1.27
N GLU A 5 -6.97 -22.36 1.89
CA GLU A 5 -8.17 -21.54 1.77
C GLU A 5 -7.94 -20.12 2.26
N ALA A 6 -7.27 -19.95 3.41
CA ALA A 6 -6.96 -18.65 3.98
C ALA A 6 -6.10 -17.81 3.04
N LYS A 7 -5.08 -18.43 2.43
CA LYS A 7 -4.22 -17.77 1.45
C LYS A 7 -5.00 -17.38 0.20
N ARG A 8 -5.86 -18.26 -0.30
CA ARG A 8 -6.67 -18.00 -1.50
C ARG A 8 -7.68 -16.88 -1.27
N ASP A 9 -8.42 -16.94 -0.17
CA ASP A 9 -9.38 -15.91 0.24
C ASP A 9 -8.71 -14.55 0.40
N LEU A 10 -7.56 -14.51 1.10
CA LEU A 10 -6.79 -13.28 1.28
C LEU A 10 -6.36 -12.67 -0.06
N ALA A 11 -5.82 -13.48 -0.97
CA ALA A 11 -5.37 -13.02 -2.29
C ALA A 11 -6.54 -12.52 -3.16
N GLN A 12 -7.71 -13.17 -3.07
CA GLN A 12 -8.90 -12.78 -3.82
C GLN A 12 -9.52 -11.47 -3.32
N ARG A 13 -9.60 -11.28 -2.00
CA ARG A 13 -10.19 -10.08 -1.37
C ARG A 13 -9.32 -8.84 -1.52
N THR A 14 -8.03 -8.97 -1.23
CA THR A 14 -7.07 -7.86 -1.29
C THR A 14 -6.59 -7.56 -2.72
N LYS A 15 -7.03 -8.36 -3.71
CA LYS A 15 -6.51 -8.33 -5.08
C LYS A 15 -4.98 -8.35 -5.13
N LYS A 16 -4.36 -9.13 -4.22
CA LYS A 16 -2.90 -9.24 -4.06
C LYS A 16 -2.20 -7.90 -3.82
N GLY A 17 -2.87 -6.93 -3.19
CA GLY A 17 -2.31 -5.61 -2.91
C GLY A 17 -2.19 -4.70 -4.14
N PHE A 18 -2.89 -5.02 -5.23
CA PHE A 18 -2.91 -4.23 -6.47
C PHE A 18 -3.11 -2.71 -6.28
N PRO A 19 -3.98 -2.23 -5.38
CA PRO A 19 -4.14 -0.79 -5.13
C PRO A 19 -2.86 -0.08 -4.67
N VAL A 20 -2.03 -0.74 -3.85
CA VAL A 20 -0.78 -0.17 -3.34
C VAL A 20 0.28 -0.12 -4.45
N ILE A 21 0.28 -1.11 -5.36
CA ILE A 21 1.15 -1.09 -6.55
C ILE A 21 0.81 0.10 -7.44
N ILE A 22 -0.48 0.35 -7.70
CA ILE A 22 -0.91 1.54 -8.45
C ILE A 22 -0.43 2.83 -7.76
N ALA A 23 -0.59 2.93 -6.43
CA ALA A 23 -0.12 4.10 -5.68
C ALA A 23 1.40 4.30 -5.82
N GLY A 24 2.18 3.22 -5.80
CA GLY A 24 3.63 3.27 -6.02
C GLY A 24 3.99 3.73 -7.43
N ILE A 25 3.28 3.26 -8.46
CA ILE A 25 3.48 3.72 -9.85
C ILE A 25 3.18 5.22 -9.95
N LEU A 26 2.07 5.68 -9.36
CA LEU A 26 1.72 7.10 -9.33
C LEU A 26 2.78 7.94 -8.62
N PHE A 27 3.30 7.46 -7.49
CA PHE A 27 4.40 8.12 -6.79
C PHE A 27 5.63 8.26 -7.69
N TRP A 28 6.04 7.19 -8.37
CA TRP A 28 7.20 7.23 -9.27
C TRP A 28 7.00 8.18 -10.45
N VAL A 29 5.80 8.23 -11.02
CA VAL A 29 5.47 9.20 -12.08
C VAL A 29 5.63 10.64 -11.56
N VAL A 30 5.09 10.94 -10.39
CA VAL A 30 5.21 12.26 -9.77
C VAL A 30 6.68 12.59 -9.43
N ALA A 31 7.41 11.65 -8.87
CA ALA A 31 8.83 11.80 -8.53
C ALA A 31 9.67 12.07 -9.79
N SER A 32 9.42 11.35 -10.89
CA SER A 32 10.11 11.58 -12.17
C SER A 32 9.80 12.95 -12.77
N ILE A 33 8.53 13.37 -12.77
CA ILE A 33 8.13 14.68 -13.30
C ILE A 33 8.76 15.81 -12.48
N THR A 34 8.65 15.73 -11.16
CA THR A 34 9.19 16.75 -10.25
C THR A 34 10.72 16.78 -10.24
N GLY A 35 11.38 15.64 -10.46
CA GLY A 35 12.84 15.56 -10.59
C GLY A 35 13.41 16.33 -11.78
N VAL A 36 12.61 16.58 -12.82
CA VAL A 36 13.00 17.38 -13.99
C VAL A 36 12.60 18.85 -13.83
N LEU A 37 11.51 19.13 -13.12
CA LEU A 37 10.91 20.47 -13.03
C LEU A 37 11.38 21.30 -11.82
N LEU A 38 11.79 20.65 -10.73
CA LEU A 38 12.09 21.31 -9.46
C LEU A 38 13.59 21.27 -9.12
N SER A 39 14.00 22.18 -8.22
CA SER A 39 15.34 22.16 -7.65
C SER A 39 15.52 20.96 -6.72
N GLU A 40 16.77 20.51 -6.57
CA GLU A 40 17.14 19.35 -5.73
C GLU A 40 16.54 19.41 -4.31
N LYS A 41 16.60 20.59 -3.67
CA LYS A 41 16.03 20.80 -2.33
C LYS A 41 14.52 20.58 -2.27
N GLN A 42 13.78 20.93 -3.32
CA GLN A 42 12.34 20.74 -3.38
C GLN A 42 11.98 19.27 -3.66
N VAL A 43 12.77 18.60 -4.51
CA VAL A 43 12.57 17.18 -4.84
C VAL A 43 12.69 16.30 -3.60
N VAL A 44 13.63 16.59 -2.68
CA VAL A 44 13.76 15.86 -1.41
C VAL A 44 12.43 15.85 -0.62
N TRP A 45 11.73 16.98 -0.55
CA TRP A 45 10.45 17.06 0.14
C TRP A 45 9.35 16.27 -0.57
N VAL A 46 9.34 16.28 -1.91
CA VAL A 46 8.41 15.45 -2.70
C VAL A 46 8.63 13.96 -2.41
N TYR A 47 9.89 13.52 -2.32
CA TYR A 47 10.22 12.14 -1.97
C TYR A 47 9.78 11.79 -0.55
N LEU A 48 10.10 12.62 0.44
CA LEU A 48 9.75 12.36 1.84
C LEU A 48 8.23 12.26 2.06
N ILE A 49 7.49 13.24 1.55
CA ILE A 49 6.03 13.27 1.68
C ILE A 49 5.42 12.15 0.82
N GLY A 50 5.86 12.04 -0.43
CA GLY A 50 5.32 11.09 -1.40
C GLY A 50 5.46 9.64 -0.95
N MET A 51 6.61 9.25 -0.39
CA MET A 51 6.80 7.90 0.16
C MET A 51 5.84 7.60 1.30
N GLY A 52 5.64 8.55 2.22
CA GLY A 52 4.65 8.41 3.30
C GLY A 52 3.21 8.31 2.79
N CYS A 53 2.91 8.95 1.65
CA CYS A 53 1.59 8.94 1.04
C CYS A 53 1.27 7.68 0.21
N VAL A 54 2.25 6.87 -0.20
CA VAL A 54 2.00 5.67 -1.03
C VAL A 54 0.97 4.75 -0.38
N PHE A 55 1.11 4.48 0.92
CA PHE A 55 0.20 3.58 1.62
C PHE A 55 -1.22 4.17 1.79
N PRO A 56 -1.41 5.40 2.33
CA PRO A 56 -2.71 6.06 2.36
C PRO A 56 -3.39 6.17 0.98
N CYS A 57 -2.63 6.51 -0.08
CA CYS A 57 -3.15 6.55 -1.44
C CYS A 57 -3.56 5.16 -1.93
N GLY A 58 -2.79 4.11 -1.61
CA GLY A 58 -3.16 2.73 -1.91
C GLY A 58 -4.47 2.31 -1.22
N LEU A 59 -4.68 2.71 0.03
CA LEU A 59 -5.95 2.50 0.75
C LEU A 59 -7.11 3.28 0.12
N MET A 60 -6.87 4.53 -0.29
CA MET A 60 -7.87 5.35 -0.99
C MET A 60 -8.28 4.72 -2.33
N ILE A 61 -7.31 4.27 -3.13
CA ILE A 61 -7.58 3.55 -4.39
C ILE A 61 -8.35 2.27 -4.11
N ALA A 62 -7.99 1.51 -3.06
CA ALA A 62 -8.73 0.32 -2.68
C ALA A 62 -10.18 0.63 -2.30
N ALA A 63 -10.42 1.72 -1.56
CA ALA A 63 -11.77 2.15 -1.18
C ALA A 63 -12.61 2.51 -2.41
N ILE A 64 -12.04 3.24 -3.38
CA ILE A 64 -12.70 3.58 -4.66
C ILE A 64 -13.04 2.31 -5.45
N LEU A 65 -12.12 1.35 -5.48
CA LEU A 65 -12.30 0.07 -6.18
C LEU A 65 -13.11 -0.96 -5.37
N LYS A 66 -13.58 -0.61 -4.17
CA LYS A 66 -14.30 -1.52 -3.24
C LYS A 66 -13.52 -2.80 -2.94
N ILE A 67 -12.19 -2.70 -2.84
CA ILE A 67 -11.29 -3.79 -2.51
C ILE A 67 -11.11 -3.87 -0.99
N ASP A 68 -11.35 -5.05 -0.41
CA ASP A 68 -11.14 -5.29 1.01
C ASP A 68 -9.66 -5.56 1.29
N MET A 69 -8.91 -4.48 1.56
CA MET A 69 -7.48 -4.54 1.86
C MET A 69 -7.16 -5.15 3.23
N PHE A 70 -8.12 -5.16 4.16
CA PHE A 70 -7.92 -5.65 5.51
C PHE A 70 -8.39 -7.10 5.68
N ALA A 71 -9.18 -7.62 4.72
CA ALA A 71 -9.68 -8.99 4.68
C ALA A 71 -10.25 -9.43 6.04
N LYS A 72 -11.16 -8.62 6.61
CA LYS A 72 -11.69 -8.86 7.97
C LYS A 72 -12.27 -10.27 8.08
N GLY A 73 -11.85 -10.99 9.12
CA GLY A 73 -12.23 -12.40 9.35
C GLY A 73 -11.28 -13.42 8.72
N ASN A 74 -10.27 -12.98 7.95
CA ASN A 74 -9.19 -13.86 7.48
C ASN A 74 -8.05 -13.89 8.53
N PRO A 75 -7.69 -15.07 9.08
CA PRO A 75 -6.66 -15.19 10.11
C PRO A 75 -5.27 -14.78 9.62
N LEU A 76 -4.96 -14.96 8.32
CA LEU A 76 -3.69 -14.51 7.75
C LEU A 76 -3.66 -12.99 7.57
N GLY A 77 -4.81 -12.37 7.27
CA GLY A 77 -4.95 -10.91 7.25
C GLY A 77 -4.70 -10.29 8.62
N THR A 78 -5.32 -10.87 9.67
CA THR A 78 -5.09 -10.44 11.05
C THR A 78 -3.63 -10.64 11.48
N LEU A 79 -3.03 -11.79 11.16
CA LEU A 79 -1.63 -12.07 11.48
C LEU A 79 -0.68 -11.08 10.79
N ALA A 80 -0.91 -10.77 9.51
CA ALA A 80 -0.13 -9.77 8.78
C ALA A 80 -0.24 -8.38 9.43
N GLY A 81 -1.42 -7.98 9.88
CA GLY A 81 -1.64 -6.73 10.59
C GLY A 81 -0.86 -6.65 11.92
N VAL A 82 -0.88 -7.73 12.71
CA VAL A 82 -0.14 -7.80 13.98
C VAL A 82 1.37 -7.73 13.75
N ILE A 83 1.90 -8.54 12.82
CA ILE A 83 3.33 -8.53 12.48
C ILE A 83 3.76 -7.14 11.97
N GLY A 84 2.96 -6.55 11.08
CA GLY A 84 3.22 -5.20 10.57
C GLY A 84 3.22 -4.15 11.68
N GLY A 85 2.26 -4.21 12.61
CA GLY A 85 2.20 -3.32 13.77
C GLY A 85 3.44 -3.45 14.67
N ILE A 86 3.88 -4.67 14.97
CA ILE A 86 5.10 -4.91 15.75
C ILE A 86 6.33 -4.31 15.05
N ASN A 87 6.44 -4.44 13.72
CA ASN A 87 7.56 -3.91 12.96
C ASN A 87 7.64 -2.37 12.94
N VAL A 88 6.54 -1.67 13.23
CA VAL A 88 6.54 -0.20 13.37
C VAL A 88 6.99 0.25 14.77
N LEU A 89 6.85 -0.63 15.77
CA LEU A 89 7.18 -0.34 17.17
C LEU A 89 8.62 -0.71 17.55
N ASN A 90 9.31 -1.49 16.71
CA ASN A 90 10.74 -1.81 16.82
C ASN A 90 11.59 -0.80 16.05
#